data_AF-A0A8M8V8I7-F1
#
_entry.id   AF-A0A8M8V8I7-F1
#
_cell.length_a   1.000
_cell.length_b   1.000
_cell.length_c   1.000
_cell.angle_alpha   90.00
_cell.angle_beta   90.00
_cell.angle_gamma   90.00
#
_symmetry.space_group_name_H-M   'P 1'
#
loop_
_entity.id
_entity.type
_entity.pdbx_description
1 polymer ?
#
loop_
_entity_poly.entity_id
_entity_poly.type
_entity_poly.pdbx_seq_one_letter_code
_entity_poly.pdbx_strand_id
1 'polypeptide(L)'
;MDYSLAALKLLCVQLKSAVQTPSQNSFTLGGILFQRAWLQGILVSAPCSTDSGGNGQFLLDDGTGVIELILSGDFRSRRWEAGMYVMVVGGYFDRAGDLPMIKIGSPCGILK
;
A
#
# COMPACT_ATOMS: atom_id res chain seq x y z
N MET A 1 -9.26 10.64 7.01
CA MET A 1 -9.58 9.23 6.72
C MET A 1 -10.59 8.80 7.76
N ASP A 2 -11.68 8.19 7.33
CA ASP A 2 -12.74 7.68 8.19
C ASP A 2 -12.33 6.29 8.73
N TYR A 3 -12.20 6.19 10.05
CA TYR A 3 -11.82 4.94 10.72
C TYR A 3 -13.00 4.00 10.97
N SER A 4 -14.24 4.46 10.75
CA SER A 4 -15.43 3.60 10.76
C SER A 4 -15.50 2.69 9.53
N LEU A 5 -14.87 3.08 8.41
CA LEU A 5 -14.78 2.26 7.21
C LEU A 5 -13.75 1.13 7.36
N ALA A 6 -14.03 0.01 6.70
CA ALA A 6 -13.18 -1.17 6.75
C ALA A 6 -11.79 -0.92 6.12
N ALA A 7 -10.77 -1.56 6.70
CA ALA A 7 -9.50 -1.82 6.02
C ALA A 7 -9.64 -3.14 5.27
N LEU A 8 -9.99 -3.07 3.98
CA LEU A 8 -10.37 -4.25 3.21
C LEU A 8 -9.13 -5.05 2.82
N LYS A 9 -9.09 -6.34 3.14
CA LYS A 9 -8.02 -7.25 2.70
C LYS A 9 -8.20 -7.60 1.23
N LEU A 10 -7.21 -7.28 0.41
CA LEU A 10 -7.30 -7.33 -1.05
C LEU A 10 -6.00 -7.82 -1.68
N LEU A 11 -6.11 -8.23 -2.93
CA LEU A 11 -5.01 -8.44 -3.86
C LEU A 11 -4.93 -7.27 -4.86
N CYS A 12 -3.76 -7.01 -5.43
CA CYS A 12 -3.52 -5.98 -6.44
C CYS A 12 -4.43 -6.16 -7.66
N VAL A 13 -4.69 -7.40 -8.08
CA VAL A 13 -5.63 -7.68 -9.17
C VAL A 13 -7.06 -7.23 -8.84
N GLN A 14 -7.48 -7.26 -7.58
CA GLN A 14 -8.81 -6.83 -7.16
C GLN A 14 -8.92 -5.32 -7.09
N LEU A 15 -7.82 -4.61 -6.77
CA LEU A 15 -7.79 -3.14 -6.75
C LEU A 15 -8.08 -2.54 -8.13
N LYS A 16 -7.74 -3.24 -9.22
CA LYS A 16 -8.07 -2.82 -10.60
C LYS A 16 -9.57 -2.73 -10.88
N SER A 17 -10.38 -3.45 -10.10
CA SER A 17 -11.83 -3.44 -10.20
C SER A 17 -12.49 -2.51 -9.17
N ALA A 18 -11.71 -1.83 -8.33
CA ALA A 18 -12.23 -0.88 -7.36
C ALA A 18 -12.62 0.43 -8.06
N VAL A 19 -13.79 0.96 -7.73
CA VAL A 19 -14.30 2.20 -8.32
C VAL A 19 -14.19 3.32 -7.29
N GLN A 20 -13.54 4.42 -7.66
CA GLN A 20 -13.46 5.59 -6.80
C GLN A 20 -14.84 6.24 -6.68
N THR A 21 -15.24 6.60 -5.45
CA THR A 21 -16.49 7.34 -5.22
C THR A 21 -16.24 8.85 -5.26
N PRO A 22 -17.20 9.66 -5.74
CA PRO A 22 -17.03 11.10 -5.89
C PRO A 22 -16.93 11.86 -4.55
N SER A 23 -17.46 11.29 -3.46
CA SER A 23 -17.79 12.08 -2.27
C SER A 23 -16.69 12.13 -1.21
N GLN A 24 -15.79 11.13 -1.10
CA GLN A 24 -14.82 11.10 0.01
C GLN A 24 -13.59 10.20 -0.22
N ASN A 25 -12.72 10.44 -1.22
CA ASN A 25 -11.44 9.72 -1.42
C ASN A 25 -11.51 8.23 -1.03
N SER A 26 -12.60 7.57 -1.45
CA SER A 26 -12.99 6.23 -1.02
C SER A 26 -13.34 5.42 -2.25
N PHE A 27 -13.34 4.12 -2.08
CA PHE A 27 -13.45 3.17 -3.16
C PHE A 27 -14.52 2.14 -2.82
N THR A 28 -15.20 1.64 -3.84
CA THR A 28 -16.15 0.54 -3.72
C THR A 28 -15.66 -0.66 -4.50
N LEU A 29 -15.69 -1.84 -3.86
CA LEU A 29 -15.45 -3.12 -4.51
C LEU A 29 -16.49 -4.12 -4.01
N GLY A 30 -17.27 -4.71 -4.92
CA GLY A 30 -18.31 -5.67 -4.55
C GLY A 30 -19.37 -5.12 -3.58
N GLY A 31 -19.67 -3.82 -3.66
CA GLY A 31 -20.60 -3.14 -2.75
C GLY A 31 -20.01 -2.71 -1.41
N ILE A 32 -18.75 -3.02 -1.12
CA ILE A 32 -18.07 -2.63 0.11
C ILE A 32 -17.36 -1.30 -0.10
N LEU A 33 -17.69 -0.30 0.72
CA LEU A 33 -17.01 0.98 0.77
C LEU A 33 -15.76 0.89 1.66
N PHE A 34 -14.60 1.30 1.13
CA PHE A 34 -13.35 1.33 1.87
C PHE A 34 -12.51 2.56 1.53
N GLN A 35 -11.65 2.94 2.47
CA GLN A 35 -10.58 3.95 2.25
C GLN A 35 -9.19 3.36 2.53
N ARG A 36 -9.15 2.29 3.33
CA ARG A 36 -7.92 1.59 3.67
C ARG A 36 -7.90 0.23 2.99
N ALA A 37 -6.74 -0.14 2.48
CA ALA A 37 -6.47 -1.48 1.98
C ALA A 37 -5.49 -2.19 2.91
N TRP A 38 -5.67 -3.49 3.02
CA TRP A 38 -4.77 -4.42 3.67
C TRP A 38 -4.21 -5.37 2.61
N LEU A 39 -2.90 -5.31 2.38
CA LEU A 39 -2.19 -6.26 1.51
C LEU A 39 -1.07 -7.00 2.25
N GLN A 40 -0.66 -8.13 1.67
CA GLN A 40 0.47 -8.93 2.12
C GLN A 40 1.27 -9.38 0.89
N GLY A 41 2.59 -9.36 0.97
CA GLY A 41 3.44 -9.68 -0.18
C GLY A 41 4.92 -9.59 0.13
N ILE A 42 5.75 -9.77 -0.90
CA ILE A 42 7.20 -9.63 -0.85
C ILE A 42 7.59 -8.22 -1.26
N LEU A 43 8.40 -7.56 -0.45
CA LEU A 43 9.00 -6.29 -0.83
C LEU A 43 10.03 -6.56 -1.93
N VAL A 44 9.78 -6.12 -3.16
CA VAL A 44 10.66 -6.35 -4.31
C VAL A 44 11.63 -5.19 -4.53
N SER A 45 11.32 -4.02 -3.97
CA SER A 45 12.20 -2.85 -3.96
C SER A 45 12.13 -2.16 -2.61
N ALA A 46 13.30 -1.85 -2.04
CA ALA A 46 13.47 -1.09 -0.82
C ALA A 46 14.66 -0.12 -1.02
N PRO A 47 14.46 1.20 -1.02
CA PRO A 47 15.55 2.16 -1.18
C PRO A 47 16.51 2.08 0.01
N CYS A 48 17.81 1.96 -0.27
CA CYS A 48 18.86 2.03 0.76
C CYS A 48 18.97 3.47 1.28
N SER A 49 19.09 3.62 2.61
CA SER A 49 19.22 4.93 3.27
C SER A 49 20.54 5.66 2.97
N THR A 50 21.47 5.02 2.26
CA THR A 50 22.78 5.57 1.87
C THR A 50 22.79 6.30 0.53
N ASP A 51 21.72 6.16 -0.27
CA ASP A 51 21.74 6.61 -1.66
C ASP A 51 21.17 8.03 -1.73
N SER A 52 22.02 9.03 -1.51
CA SER A 52 21.72 10.47 -1.57
C SER A 52 21.23 11.00 -2.94
N GLY A 53 20.82 10.13 -3.86
CA GLY A 53 20.25 10.49 -5.16
C GLY A 53 19.26 9.47 -5.72
N GLY A 54 18.93 8.40 -4.98
CA GLY A 54 18.02 7.36 -5.43
C GLY A 54 16.58 7.71 -5.08
N ASN A 55 15.80 8.13 -6.06
CA ASN A 55 14.35 8.32 -5.98
C ASN A 55 13.63 6.95 -5.89
N GLY A 56 14.12 6.06 -5.02
CA GLY A 56 13.68 4.69 -4.94
C GLY A 56 12.27 4.60 -4.36
N GLN A 57 11.47 3.72 -4.92
CA GLN A 57 10.13 3.41 -4.45
C GLN A 57 10.15 2.11 -3.65
N PHE A 58 9.34 2.05 -2.58
CA PHE A 58 9.04 0.79 -1.94
C PHE A 58 7.99 0.08 -2.77
N LEU A 59 8.32 -1.09 -3.30
CA LEU A 59 7.42 -1.85 -4.16
C LEU A 59 7.09 -3.19 -3.52
N LEU A 60 5.81 -3.50 -3.41
CA LEU A 60 5.29 -4.73 -2.84
C LEU A 60 4.64 -5.58 -3.93
N ASP A 61 5.05 -6.83 -4.05
CA ASP A 61 4.44 -7.83 -4.94
C ASP A 61 3.66 -8.85 -4.12
N ASP A 62 2.36 -8.98 -4.39
CA ASP A 62 1.47 -9.94 -3.73
C ASP A 62 1.21 -11.23 -4.54
N GLY A 63 1.93 -11.42 -5.64
CA GLY A 63 1.78 -12.51 -6.60
C GLY A 63 0.72 -12.25 -7.67
N THR A 64 -0.05 -11.17 -7.58
CA THR A 64 -1.05 -10.77 -8.58
C THR A 64 -0.75 -9.42 -9.24
N GLY A 65 0.19 -8.68 -8.68
CA GLY A 65 0.64 -7.39 -9.19
C GLY A 65 1.57 -6.69 -8.20
N VAL A 66 2.07 -5.52 -8.62
CA VAL A 66 2.95 -4.68 -7.82
C VAL A 66 2.22 -3.41 -7.41
N ILE A 67 2.43 -3.00 -6.16
CA ILE A 67 1.89 -1.75 -5.60
C ILE A 67 2.99 -0.94 -4.93
N GLU A 68 2.91 0.39 -5.05
CA GLU A 68 3.85 1.30 -4.40
C GLU A 68 3.43 1.58 -2.95
N LEU A 69 4.40 1.53 -2.03
CA LEU A 69 4.21 1.88 -0.63
C LEU A 69 4.81 3.27 -0.34
N ILE A 70 3.97 4.18 0.13
CA ILE A 70 4.41 5.47 0.65
C ILE A 70 4.50 5.36 2.17
N LEU A 71 5.73 5.24 2.67
CA LEU A 71 6.01 5.20 4.10
C LEU A 71 6.06 6.62 4.68
N SER A 72 5.44 6.84 5.84
CA SER A 72 5.48 8.11 6.57
C SER A 72 5.93 7.93 8.02
N GLY A 73 6.48 8.97 8.65
CA GLY A 73 6.93 8.94 10.05
C GLY A 73 7.96 7.85 10.35
N ASP A 74 7.78 7.18 11.49
CA ASP A 74 8.69 6.16 12.03
C ASP A 74 8.83 4.90 11.16
N PHE A 75 7.98 4.71 10.14
CA PHE A 75 8.14 3.59 9.21
C PHE A 75 9.32 3.81 8.27
N ARG A 76 9.72 5.05 7.96
CA ARG A 76 10.90 5.32 7.13
C ARG A 76 12.21 5.00 7.86
N SER A 77 12.23 5.04 9.18
CA SER A 77 13.42 4.74 9.99
C SER A 77 13.59 3.24 10.27
N ARG A 78 12.57 2.42 9.98
CA ARG A 78 12.69 0.96 10.04
C ARG A 78 13.57 0.45 8.90
N ARG A 79 14.28 -0.65 9.19
CA ARG A 79 15.04 -1.37 8.17
C ARG A 79 14.06 -2.19 7.31
N TRP A 80 13.95 -1.81 6.05
CA TRP A 80 13.21 -2.53 5.02
C TRP A 80 14.22 -3.06 4.01
N GLU A 81 14.08 -4.32 3.62
CA GLU A 81 14.94 -4.96 2.64
C GLU A 81 14.11 -5.68 1.61
N ALA A 82 14.59 -5.67 0.36
CA ALA A 82 14.01 -6.51 -0.66
C ALA A 82 14.07 -7.99 -0.23
N GLY A 83 13.00 -8.73 -0.48
CA GLY A 83 12.81 -10.12 -0.05
C GLY A 83 12.01 -10.27 1.25
N MET A 84 11.78 -9.21 2.01
CA MET A 84 10.94 -9.30 3.23
C MET A 84 9.48 -9.58 2.86
N TYR A 85 8.86 -10.55 3.55
CA TYR A 85 7.41 -10.73 3.52
C TYR A 85 6.76 -9.78 4.52
N VAL A 86 5.87 -8.91 4.04
CA VAL A 86 5.32 -7.82 4.84
C VAL A 86 3.81 -7.75 4.71
N MET A 87 3.15 -7.36 5.79
CA MET A 87 1.74 -7.06 5.83
C MET A 87 1.55 -5.56 6.04
N VAL A 88 0.81 -4.91 5.15
CA VAL A 88 0.62 -3.46 5.15
C VAL A 88 -0.86 -3.11 5.24
N VAL A 89 -1.17 -2.11 6.05
CA VAL A 89 -2.49 -1.48 6.13
C VAL A 89 -2.31 0.02 5.98
N GLY A 90 -3.00 0.62 5.02
CA GLY A 90 -2.88 2.05 4.76
C GLY A 90 -3.96 2.59 3.84
N GLY A 91 -3.94 3.90 3.65
CA GLY A 91 -4.85 4.57 2.73
C GLY A 91 -4.57 4.19 1.30
N TYR A 92 -5.58 3.72 0.58
CA TYR A 92 -5.46 3.40 -0.83
C TYR A 92 -5.64 4.66 -1.68
N PHE A 93 -4.79 4.82 -2.69
CA PHE A 93 -4.86 5.88 -3.68
C PHE A 93 -4.66 5.27 -5.06
N ASP A 94 -5.55 5.64 -5.97
CA ASP A 94 -5.41 5.32 -7.38
C ASP A 94 -4.90 6.57 -8.11
N ARG A 95 -3.91 6.38 -8.98
CA ARG A 95 -3.34 7.43 -9.83
C ARG A 95 -3.53 6.98 -11.26
N ALA A 96 -4.39 7.70 -11.99
CA ALA A 96 -4.68 7.38 -13.38
C ALA A 96 -3.39 7.34 -14.22
N GLY A 97 -3.03 6.15 -14.70
CA GLY A 97 -1.85 5.91 -15.54
C GLY A 97 -0.58 5.50 -14.80
N ASP A 98 -0.58 5.49 -13.47
CA ASP A 98 0.56 5.08 -12.63
C ASP A 98 0.26 3.79 -11.85
N LEU A 99 1.26 3.28 -11.11
CA LEU A 99 1.06 2.17 -10.18
C LEU A 99 0.09 2.58 -9.05
N PRO A 100 -0.79 1.66 -8.59
CA PRO A 100 -1.58 1.88 -7.39
C PRO A 100 -0.67 2.15 -6.20
N MET A 101 -1.16 2.91 -5.21
CA MET A 101 -0.36 3.30 -4.05
C MET A 101 -1.07 3.07 -2.73
N ILE A 102 -0.30 2.71 -1.71
CA ILE A 102 -0.75 2.71 -0.31
C ILE A 102 0.11 3.63 0.53
N LYS A 103 -0.55 4.59 1.18
CA LYS A 103 0.08 5.44 2.19
C LYS A 103 -0.07 4.82 3.57
N ILE A 104 1.06 4.44 4.15
CA ILE A 104 1.13 3.82 5.48
C ILE A 104 1.18 4.92 6.54
N GLY A 105 0.16 4.95 7.40
CA GLY A 105 0.01 5.92 8.50
C GLY A 105 -0.36 5.31 9.86
N SER A 106 -0.36 3.98 9.98
CA SER A 106 -0.68 3.25 11.23
C SER A 106 0.07 1.91 11.27
N PRO A 107 0.21 1.24 12.44
CA PRO A 107 1.12 0.11 12.65
C PRO A 107 0.92 -1.03 11.64
N CYS A 108 1.92 -1.26 10.79
CA CYS A 108 2.04 -2.45 9.95
C CYS A 108 2.79 -3.54 10.72
N GLY A 109 2.23 -4.76 10.73
CA GLY A 109 2.88 -5.92 11.33
C GLY A 109 3.91 -6.51 10.36
N ILE A 110 5.16 -6.61 10.81
CA ILE A 110 6.17 -7.40 10.11
C ILE A 110 6.01 -8.84 10.61
N LEU A 111 5.63 -9.75 9.72
CA LEU A 111 5.71 -11.18 10.00
C LEU A 111 7.15 -11.60 9.66
N LYS A 112 7.94 -11.89 10.69
CA LYS A 112 9.29 -12.43 10.55
C LYS A 112 9.25 -13.86 10.04
#